data_AF-A0A140NIB4-F1
#
_entry.id   AF-A0A140NIB4-F1
#
_cell.length_a   1.000
_cell.length_b   1.000
_cell.length_c   1.000
_cell.angle_alpha   90.00
_cell.angle_beta   90.00
_cell.angle_gamma   90.00
#
_symmetry.space_group_name_H-M   'P 1'
#
loop_
_entity.id
_entity.type
_entity.pdbx_description
1 polymer ?
#
loop_
_entity_poly.entity_id
_entity_poly.type
_entity_poly.pdbx_seq_one_letter_code
_entity_poly.pdbx_strand_id
1 'polypeptide(L)' 'MQYFSTYQSLIVSAKSCDRCKRHADVYDAEFHEFLSIDRQAGYGSVFGDGQQLKLDLCQHCVKAVLGDWIKI' A
#
# COMPACT_ATOMS: atom_id res chain seq x y z
N MET A 1 -36.30 15.79 6.35
CA MET A 1 -35.76 16.44 5.14
C MET A 1 -34.26 16.17 5.12
N GLN A 2 -33.72 15.52 4.09
CA GLN A 2 -32.29 15.20 4.00
C GLN A 2 -31.62 16.23 3.08
N TYR A 3 -30.42 16.68 3.46
CA TYR A 3 -29.62 17.63 2.69
C TYR A 3 -28.34 16.92 2.26
N PHE A 4 -28.04 16.95 0.97
CA PHE A 4 -26.84 16.38 0.40
C PHE A 4 -25.96 17.49 -0.18
N SER A 5 -24.65 17.37 -0.02
CA SER A 5 -23.65 18.26 -0.60
C SER A 5 -22.73 17.51 -1.55
N THR A 6 -22.30 18.20 -2.60
CA THR A 6 -21.31 17.66 -3.56
C THR A 6 -19.91 17.83 -2.98
N TYR A 7 -19.09 16.78 -3.07
CA TYR A 7 -17.66 16.85 -2.74
C TYR A 7 -16.84 16.17 -3.84
N GLN A 8 -15.57 16.57 -3.97
CA GLN A 8 -14.59 15.91 -4.82
C GLN A 8 -13.66 15.04 -3.96
N SER A 9 -13.33 13.85 -4.45
CA SER A 9 -12.36 12.96 -3.82
C SER A 9 -11.33 12.48 -4.84
N LEU A 10 -10.12 12.23 -4.36
CA LEU A 10 -9.07 11.59 -5.13
C LEU A 10 -9.08 10.11 -4.80
N ILE A 11 -9.09 9.28 -5.84
CA ILE A 11 -9.03 7.82 -5.72
C ILE A 11 -7.77 7.30 -6.39
N VAL A 12 -7.18 6.25 -5.82
CA VAL A 12 -6.04 5.55 -6.42
C VAL A 12 -6.59 4.63 -7.52
N SER A 13 -6.15 4.86 -8.76
CA SER A 13 -6.61 4.10 -9.93
C SER A 13 -5.71 2.93 -10.31
N ALA A 14 -4.45 2.92 -9.85
CA ALA A 14 -3.50 1.85 -10.11
C ALA A 14 -2.36 1.84 -9.09
N LYS A 15 -1.68 0.70 -8.94
CA LYS A 15 -0.51 0.49 -8.09
C LYS A 15 0.60 -0.21 -8.86
N SER A 16 1.83 0.04 -8.46
CA SER A 16 3.01 -0.61 -9.02
C SER A 16 3.87 -1.18 -7.91
N CYS A 17 4.25 -2.45 -8.01
CA CYS A 17 5.07 -3.12 -7.01
C CYS A 17 6.50 -2.58 -7.04
N ASP A 18 6.99 -2.09 -5.90
CA ASP A 18 8.34 -1.52 -5.80
C ASP A 18 9.45 -2.52 -6.10
N ARG A 19 9.21 -3.80 -5.77
CA ARG A 19 10.18 -4.89 -5.96
C ARG A 19 10.23 -5.42 -7.38
N CYS A 20 9.10 -5.88 -7.92
CA CYS A 20 9.07 -6.56 -9.23
C CYS A 20 8.52 -5.70 -10.37
N LYS A 21 8.12 -4.46 -10.10
CA LYS A 21 7.53 -3.52 -11.06
C LYS A 21 6.22 -3.98 -11.70
N ARG A 22 5.57 -5.01 -11.14
CA ARG A 22 4.22 -5.41 -11.54
C ARG A 22 3.25 -4.26 -11.34
N HIS A 23 2.52 -3.93 -12.39
CA HIS A 23 1.46 -2.95 -12.38
C HIS A 23 0.09 -3.65 -12.26
N ALA A 24 -0.83 -3.05 -11.52
CA ALA A 24 -2.21 -3.50 -11.42
C ALA A 24 -3.13 -2.28 -11.35
N ASP A 25 -4.20 -2.29 -12.13
CA ASP A 25 -5.22 -1.24 -12.11
C ASP A 25 -6.38 -1.57 -11.15
N VAL A 26 -7.23 -0.59 -10.85
CA VAL A 26 -8.33 -0.74 -9.89
C VAL A 26 -9.35 -1.85 -10.22
N TYR A 27 -9.38 -2.32 -11.47
CA TYR A 27 -10.25 -3.40 -11.91
C TYR A 27 -9.56 -4.77 -11.85
N ASP A 28 -8.23 -4.81 -11.67
CA ASP A 28 -7.50 -6.04 -11.45
C ASP A 28 -7.70 -6.54 -10.01
N ALA A 29 -8.00 -7.84 -9.86
CA ALA A 29 -8.03 -8.47 -8.54
C ALA A 29 -6.70 -8.30 -7.79
N GLU A 30 -5.58 -8.27 -8.51
CA GLU A 30 -4.25 -8.05 -7.94
C GLU A 30 -4.17 -6.74 -7.16
N PHE A 31 -4.82 -5.65 -7.62
CA PHE A 31 -4.75 -4.33 -7.01
C PHE A 31 -5.25 -4.30 -5.56
N HIS A 32 -6.28 -5.10 -5.27
CA HIS A 32 -6.88 -5.20 -3.95
C HIS A 32 -6.00 -5.99 -2.96
N GLU A 33 -5.09 -6.82 -3.48
CA GLU A 33 -4.19 -7.67 -2.69
C GLU A 33 -2.79 -7.05 -2.47
N PHE A 34 -2.58 -5.79 -2.85
CA PHE A 34 -1.34 -5.08 -2.57
C PHE A 34 -1.19 -4.78 -1.08
N LEU A 35 -0.01 -5.07 -0.52
CA LEU A 35 0.40 -4.56 0.77
C LEU A 35 1.05 -3.19 0.59
N SER A 36 0.38 -2.15 1.08
CA SER A 36 0.85 -0.77 1.05
C SER A 36 1.24 -0.31 2.46
N ILE A 37 2.45 0.23 2.60
CA ILE A 37 2.94 0.88 3.82
C ILE A 37 3.11 2.36 3.49
N ASP A 38 2.45 3.22 4.25
CA ASP A 38 2.70 4.66 4.25
C ASP A 38 2.64 5.18 5.69
N ARG A 39 3.81 5.32 6.32
CA ARG A 39 3.88 5.77 7.72
C ARG A 39 5.12 6.60 8.00
N GLN A 40 5.00 7.52 8.95
CA GLN A 40 6.14 8.21 9.50
C GLN A 40 6.80 7.36 10.60
N ALA A 41 8.12 7.29 10.56
CA ALA A 41 8.94 6.63 11.57
C ALA A 41 9.08 7.55 12.80
N GLY A 42 9.02 6.95 13.98
CA GLY A 42 9.16 7.68 15.24
C GLY A 42 10.60 7.67 15.78
N TYR A 43 10.75 8.29 16.94
CA TYR A 43 12.02 8.37 17.66
C TYR A 43 12.59 6.98 17.94
N GLY A 44 13.88 6.78 17.67
CA GLY A 44 14.58 5.50 17.83
C GLY A 44 14.30 4.48 16.71
N SER A 45 13.59 4.85 15.65
CA SER A 45 13.45 4.00 14.46
C SER A 45 14.81 3.66 13.85
N VAL A 46 15.01 2.39 13.49
CA VAL A 46 16.19 1.92 12.75
C VAL A 46 16.32 2.57 11.36
N PHE A 47 15.24 3.15 10.83
CA PHE A 47 15.21 3.86 9.55
C PHE A 47 15.50 5.36 9.67
N GLY A 48 15.76 5.85 10.89
CA GLY A 48 15.90 7.28 11.20
C GLY A 48 14.61 7.87 11.77
N ASP A 49 14.77 8.87 12.63
CA ASP A 49 13.66 9.60 13.26
C ASP A 49 12.96 10.53 12.24
N GLY A 50 11.64 10.58 12.29
CA GLY A 50 10.81 11.42 11.41
C GLY A 50 10.73 10.97 9.95
N GLN A 51 11.39 9.88 9.57
CA GLN A 51 11.49 9.45 8.17
C GLN A 51 10.18 8.85 7.63
N GLN A 52 9.82 9.20 6.40
CA GLN A 52 8.64 8.65 5.74
C GLN A 52 8.96 7.29 5.11
N LEU A 53 8.27 6.24 5.56
CA LEU A 53 8.39 4.89 5.03
C LEU A 53 7.24 4.65 4.06
N LYS A 54 7.58 4.44 2.79
CA LYS A 54 6.64 4.08 1.72
C LYS A 54 7.06 2.79 1.06
N LEU A 55 6.11 1.88 0.87
CA LEU A 55 6.35 0.61 0.17
C LEU A 55 5.03 0.06 -0.38
N ASP A 56 5.01 -0.30 -1.66
CA ASP A 56 3.93 -1.05 -2.28
C ASP A 56 4.43 -2.40 -2.80
N LEU A 57 3.90 -3.50 -2.28
CA LEU A 57 4.24 -4.87 -2.72
C LEU A 57 3.01 -5.61 -3.22
N CYS A 58 3.14 -6.24 -4.40
CA CYS A 58 2.14 -7.18 -4.89
C CYS A 58 2.11 -8.47 -4.03
N GLN A 59 0.98 -9.19 -4.04
CA GLN A 59 0.78 -10.38 -3.19
C GLN A 59 1.89 -11.45 -3.35
N HIS A 60 2.46 -11.59 -4.55
CA HIS A 60 3.55 -12.54 -4.79
C HIS A 60 4.86 -12.08 -4.14
N CYS A 61 5.15 -10.79 -4.13
CA CYS A 61 6.32 -10.25 -3.44
C CYS A 61 6.12 -10.28 -1.93
N VAL A 62 4.90 -10.02 -1.44
CA VAL A 62 4.56 -10.20 -0.02
C VAL A 62 4.84 -11.64 0.40
N LYS A 63 4.32 -12.63 -0.33
CA LYS A 63 4.59 -14.04 -0.03
C LYS A 63 6.08 -14.39 -0.11
N ALA A 64 6.80 -13.85 -1.10
CA ALA A 64 8.22 -14.14 -1.26
C ALA A 64 9.12 -13.52 -0.19
N VAL A 65 8.77 -12.34 0.35
CA VAL A 65 9.60 -11.59 1.30
C VAL A 65 9.16 -11.81 2.74
N LEU A 66 7.86 -11.99 2.98
CA LEU A 66 7.25 -12.07 4.32
C LEU A 66 6.55 -13.41 4.59
N GLY A 67 6.49 -14.31 3.61
CA GLY A 67 5.70 -15.54 3.69
C GLY A 67 6.00 -16.43 4.88
N ASP A 68 7.26 -16.52 5.30
CA ASP A 68 7.66 -17.34 6.45
C ASP A 68 7.17 -16.79 7.80
N TRP A 69 6.77 -15.52 7.84
CA TRP A 69 6.31 -14.81 9.05
C TRP A 69 4.81 -14.50 9.05
N ILE A 70 4.14 -14.60 7.90
CA ILE A 70 2.70 -14.39 7.77
C ILE A 70 1.96 -15.65 8.26
N LYS A 71 0.99 -15.44 9.16
CA LYS A 71 0.08 -16.50 9.64
C LYS A 71 -1.25 -16.37 8.90
N ILE A 72 -1.79 -17.50 8.45
CA ILE A 72 -3.08 -17.61 7.73
C ILE A 72 -4.13 -18.17 8.68
#